data_AF-F4X8A8-F1
#
_entry.id   AF-F4X8A8-F1
#
_cell.length_a   1.000
_cell.length_b   1.000
_cell.length_c   1.000
_cell.angle_alpha   90.00
_cell.angle_beta   90.00
_cell.angle_gamma   90.00
#
_symmetry.space_group_name_H-M   'P 1'
#
loop_
_entity.id
_entity.type
_entity.pdbx_description
1 polymer ?
#
loop_
_entity_poly.entity_id
_entity_poly.type
_entity_poly.pdbx_seq_one_letter_code
_entity_poly.pdbx_strand_id
1 'polypeptide(L)'
;MSTTDPCKQLACKLQTCLKDNVFQPSRCQDVLEQIRKCCMKHSNSIVCDGINISKPYEHNTVDYVSLVLALFKHVEFYTLLVT
;
A
#
# COMPACT_ATOMS: atom_id res chain seq x y z
N MET A 1 0.16 7.66 -32.43
CA MET A 1 -0.38 8.24 -31.18
C MET A 1 0.24 7.48 -30.03
N SER A 2 1.07 8.13 -29.20
CA SER A 2 1.44 7.52 -27.91
C SER A 2 0.18 7.58 -27.05
N THR A 3 -0.54 6.46 -26.98
CA THR A 3 -1.71 6.33 -26.12
C THR A 3 -1.21 6.37 -24.68
N THR A 4 -1.36 7.51 -24.03
CA THR A 4 -1.01 7.67 -22.62
C THR A 4 -1.65 6.55 -21.82
N ASP A 5 -0.84 5.78 -21.09
CA ASP A 5 -1.32 4.68 -20.27
C ASP A 5 -2.37 5.20 -19.26
N PRO A 6 -3.59 4.63 -19.23
CA PRO A 6 -4.71 5.18 -18.49
C PRO A 6 -4.54 5.10 -16.96
N CYS A 7 -3.73 4.18 -16.45
CA CYS A 7 -3.50 4.01 -15.01
C CYS A 7 -2.16 4.60 -14.54
N LYS A 8 -1.33 5.12 -15.45
CA LYS A 8 -0.01 5.68 -15.13
C LYS A 8 -0.03 6.84 -14.16
N GLN A 9 -1.02 7.74 -14.23
CA GLN A 9 -1.13 8.84 -13.27
C GLN A 9 -1.36 8.34 -11.83
N LEU A 10 -2.17 7.29 -11.66
CA LEU A 10 -2.40 6.65 -10.37
C LEU A 10 -1.15 5.93 -9.88
N ALA A 11 -0.39 5.29 -10.78
CA ALA A 11 0.90 4.69 -10.45
C ALA A 11 1.89 5.74 -9.94
N CYS A 12 1.99 6.90 -10.59
CA CYS A 12 2.83 8.00 -10.11
C CYS A 12 2.37 8.49 -8.73
N LYS A 13 1.05 8.65 -8.52
CA LYS A 13 0.48 9.02 -7.22
C LYS A 13 0.83 7.99 -6.13
N LEU A 14 0.84 6.71 -6.46
CA LEU A 14 1.25 5.64 -5.54
C LEU A 14 2.73 5.78 -5.18
N GLN A 15 3.61 6.02 -6.16
CA GLN A 15 5.04 6.21 -5.91
C GLN A 15 5.31 7.40 -4.98
N THR A 16 4.61 8.52 -5.19
CA THR A 16 4.68 9.67 -4.26
C THR A 16 4.20 9.28 -2.87
N CYS A 17 3.03 8.64 -2.75
CA CYS A 17 2.50 8.20 -1.46
C CYS A 17 3.49 7.29 -0.71
N LEU A 18 4.07 6.31 -1.41
CA LEU A 18 5.06 5.41 -0.83
C LEU A 18 6.28 6.18 -0.35
N LYS A 19 6.84 7.07 -1.17
CA LYS A 19 8.02 7.89 -0.80
C LYS A 19 7.75 8.72 0.46
N ASP A 20 6.58 9.36 0.54
CA ASP A 20 6.19 10.20 1.68
C ASP A 20 5.90 9.38 2.96
N ASN A 21 5.64 8.08 2.81
CA ASN A 21 5.28 7.17 3.89
C ASN A 21 6.34 6.10 4.19
N VAL A 22 7.60 6.35 3.83
CA VAL A 22 8.72 5.42 4.06
C VAL A 22 8.43 4.03 3.47
N PHE A 23 7.83 4.03 2.29
CA PHE A 23 7.44 2.86 1.51
C PHE A 23 6.48 1.90 2.23
N GLN A 24 5.66 2.40 3.17
CA GLN A 24 4.64 1.61 3.86
C GLN A 24 3.33 1.55 3.06
N PRO A 25 2.97 0.41 2.44
CA PRO A 25 1.77 0.30 1.63
C PRO A 25 0.48 0.42 2.45
N SER A 26 0.53 0.15 3.76
CA SER A 26 -0.57 0.34 4.73
C SER A 26 -1.12 1.76 4.71
N ARG A 27 -0.29 2.76 4.36
CA ARG A 27 -0.67 4.17 4.33
C ARG A 27 -1.16 4.63 2.95
N CYS A 28 -1.08 3.77 1.95
CA CYS A 28 -1.41 4.08 0.56
C CYS A 28 -2.57 3.22 0.00
N GLN A 29 -3.35 2.58 0.88
CA GLN A 29 -4.43 1.65 0.49
C GLN A 29 -5.43 2.29 -0.48
N ASP A 30 -5.79 3.55 -0.25
CA ASP A 30 -6.74 4.27 -1.11
C ASP A 30 -6.23 4.42 -2.55
N VAL A 31 -4.93 4.65 -2.73
CA VAL A 31 -4.32 4.80 -4.05
C VAL A 31 -4.18 3.43 -4.73
N LEU A 32 -3.86 2.39 -3.97
CA LEU A 32 -3.81 1.01 -4.45
C LEU A 32 -5.18 0.54 -4.93
N GLU A 33 -6.24 0.85 -4.19
CA GLU A 33 -7.62 0.54 -4.58
C GLU A 33 -8.07 1.37 -5.80
N GLN A 34 -7.60 2.61 -5.96
CA GLN A 34 -7.82 3.38 -7.18
C GLN A 34 -7.14 2.74 -8.40
N ILE A 35 -5.90 2.26 -8.26
CA ILE A 35 -5.20 1.53 -9.33
C ILE A 35 -5.96 0.27 -9.69
N ARG A 36 -6.41 -0.51 -8.70
CA ARG A 36 -7.23 -1.70 -8.93
C ARG A 36 -8.50 -1.38 -9.72
N LYS A 37 -9.24 -0.36 -9.30
CA LYS A 37 -10.44 0.13 -10.02
C LYS A 37 -10.15 0.63 -11.43
N CYS A 38 -8.96 1.20 -11.65
CA CYS A 38 -8.51 1.57 -13.00
C CYS A 38 -8.28 0.32 -13.86
N CYS A 39 -7.58 -0.69 -13.34
CA CYS A 39 -7.32 -1.94 -14.03
C CYS A 39 -8.59 -2.77 -14.32
N MET A 40 -9.64 -2.65 -13.50
CA MET A 40 -10.94 -3.23 -13.83
C MET A 40 -11.58 -2.61 -15.09
N LYS A 41 -11.30 -1.34 -15.39
CA LYS A 41 -11.85 -0.61 -16.54
C LYS A 41 -10.93 -0.67 -17.77
N HIS A 42 -9.63 -0.74 -17.54
CA HIS A 42 -8.59 -0.63 -18.57
C HIS A 42 -7.60 -1.79 -18.45
N SER A 43 -7.88 -2.89 -19.13
CA SER A 43 -6.99 -4.07 -19.15
C SER A 43 -5.73 -3.88 -20.01
N ASN A 44 -5.62 -2.78 -20.76
CA ASN A 44 -4.53 -2.48 -21.68
C ASN A 44 -3.46 -1.54 -21.09
N SER A 45 -3.41 -1.36 -19.77
CA SER A 45 -2.40 -0.58 -19.07
C SER A 45 -1.26 -1.47 -18.58
N ILE A 46 -0.01 -1.04 -18.78
CA ILE A 46 1.19 -1.75 -18.31
C ILE A 46 1.24 -1.76 -16.77
N VAL A 47 0.62 -0.76 -16.12
CA VAL A 47 0.52 -0.70 -14.65
C VAL A 47 -0.25 -1.91 -14.09
N CYS A 48 -1.14 -2.51 -14.88
CA CYS A 48 -2.03 -3.56 -14.41
C CYS A 48 -1.42 -4.96 -14.38
N ASP A 49 -0.25 -5.16 -14.99
CA ASP A 49 0.43 -6.47 -15.05
C ASP A 49 0.73 -7.05 -13.65
N GLY A 50 0.88 -6.18 -12.65
CA GLY A 50 1.12 -6.57 -11.25
C GLY A 50 -0.10 -6.49 -10.33
N ILE A 51 -1.31 -6.23 -10.86
CA ILE A 51 -2.49 -5.92 -10.04
C ILE A 51 -3.52 -7.05 -10.09
N ASN A 52 -3.80 -7.64 -8.92
CA ASN A 52 -4.90 -8.59 -8.77
C ASN A 52 -6.23 -7.84 -8.69
N ILE A 53 -7.05 -7.93 -9.74
CA ILE A 53 -8.37 -7.28 -9.81
C ILE A 53 -9.51 -8.12 -9.22
N SER A 54 -9.29 -9.41 -8.95
CA SER A 54 -10.31 -10.36 -8.49
C SER A 54 -10.76 -10.14 -7.05
N LYS A 55 -9.97 -9.42 -6.25
CA LYS A 55 -10.30 -9.05 -4.87
C LYS A 55 -9.87 -7.62 -4.54
N PRO A 56 -10.51 -6.94 -3.57
CA PRO A 56 -10.04 -5.65 -3.07
C PRO A 56 -8.60 -5.71 -2.58
N TYR A 57 -7.92 -4.56 -2.55
CA TYR A 57 -6.59 -4.50 -1.95
C TYR A 57 -6.65 -4.83 -0.45
N GLU A 58 -5.86 -5.81 -0.03
CA GLU A 58 -5.68 -6.21 1.36
C GLU A 58 -4.23 -5.98 1.76
N HIS A 59 -4.00 -5.20 2.80
CA HIS A 59 -2.65 -4.99 3.31
C HIS A 59 -2.18 -6.21 4.11
N ASN A 60 -1.31 -7.02 3.49
CA ASN A 60 -0.71 -8.22 4.05
C ASN A 60 0.82 -8.11 4.23
N THR A 61 1.39 -6.92 3.98
CA THR A 61 2.81 -6.64 4.24
C THR A 61 3.04 -6.28 5.70
N VAL A 62 4.26 -6.53 6.21
CA VAL A 62 4.62 -6.16 7.58
C VAL A 62 4.78 -4.64 7.68
N ASP A 63 3.96 -4.00 8.52
CA ASP A 63 4.13 -2.60 8.91
C ASP A 63 5.13 -2.56 10.07
N TYR A 64 6.40 -2.30 9.75
CA TYR A 64 7.49 -2.32 10.74
C TYR A 64 7.29 -1.30 11.85
N VAL A 65 6.63 -0.17 11.59
CA VAL A 65 6.33 0.83 12.62
C VAL A 65 5.33 0.26 13.62
N SER A 66 4.28 -0.37 13.13
CA SER A 66 3.26 -1.02 13.96
C SER A 66 3.84 -2.19 14.74
N LEU A 67 4.71 -3.00 14.12
CA LEU A 67 5.40 -4.11 14.78
C LEU A 67 6.32 -3.61 15.91
N VAL A 68 7.14 -2.59 15.62
CA VAL A 68 8.05 -2.00 16.61
C VAL A 68 7.26 -1.36 17.76
N LEU A 69 6.17 -0.65 17.47
CA LEU A 69 5.28 -0.11 18.50
C LEU A 69 4.65 -1.22 19.36
N ALA A 70 4.19 -2.31 18.76
CA ALA A 70 3.65 -3.46 19.50
C ALA A 70 4.71 -4.09 20.41
N LEU A 71 5.96 -4.20 19.94
CA LEU A 71 7.08 -4.68 20.75
C LEU A 71 7.38 -3.73 21.91
N PHE A 72 7.43 -2.41 21.67
CA PHE A 72 7.62 -1.42 22.74
C PHE A 72 6.48 -1.47 23.77
N LYS A 73 5.23 -1.60 23.33
CA LYS A 73 4.07 -1.78 24.22
C LYS A 73 4.21 -3.04 25.09
N HIS A 74 4.70 -4.12 24.51
CA HIS A 74 4.94 -5.36 25.25
C HIS A 74 6.05 -5.18 26.30
N VAL A 75 7.09 -4.40 25.99
CA VAL A 75 8.17 -4.06 26.95
C VAL A 75 7.64 -3.16 28.08
N GLU A 76 6.85 -2.11 27.78
CA GLU A 76 6.21 -1.27 28.80
C GLU A 76 5.35 -2.12 29.74
N PHE A 77 4.52 -3.00 29.18
CA PHE A 77 3.65 -3.89 29.95
C PHE A 77 4.45 -4.84 30.84
N TYR A 78 5.51 -5.48 30.31
CA TYR A 78 6.37 -6.35 31.08
C TYR A 78 7.10 -5.62 32.20
N THR A 79 7.57 -4.39 31.96
CA THR A 79 8.25 -3.57 32.98
C THR A 79 7.30 -3.22 34.13
N LEU A 80 6.04 -2.86 33.83
CA LEU A 80 5.01 -2.61 34.84
C LEU A 80 4.60 -3.84 35.64
N LEU A 81 4.71 -5.04 35.06
CA LEU A 81 4.31 -6.29 35.70
C LEU A 81 5.36 -6.84 36.68
N VAL A 82 6.61 -6.36 36.57
CA VAL A 82 7.78 -6.86 37.33
C VAL A 82 8.20 -5.89 38.45
N THR A 83 7.59 -4.70 38.54
CA THR A 83 7.69 -3.76 39.68
C THR A 83 6.52 -3.91 40.64
#